data_AF-A0A4S8LSZ3-F1
#
_entry.id   AF-A0A4S8LSZ3-F1
#
_cell.length_a   1.000
_cell.length_b   1.000
_cell.length_c   1.000
_cell.angle_alpha   90.00
_cell.angle_beta   90.00
_cell.angle_gamma   90.00
#
_symmetry.space_group_name_H-M   'P 1'
#
loop_
_entity.id
_entity.type
_entity.pdbx_description
1 polymer ?
#
loop_
_entity_poly.entity_id
_entity_poly.type
_entity_poly.pdbx_seq_one_letter_code
_entity_poly.pdbx_strand_id
1 'polypeptide(L)'
;LTTLREPPMKPWSLIRSIESWLVLRGGAKFLFWLSWVLFHLSVFGLGFVSYQLSDNRVNARSLFGTTYALSGATSLVLHVDVIFILFPVCRNLISFLRSRMPGLNTIIPFDQAVTFHEATGWSMIFFSLIHIVFHEINFMK
;
A
#
# COMPACT_ATOMS: atom_id res chain seq x y z
N LEU A 1 48.68 -16.84 17.50
CA LEU A 1 48.19 -15.57 16.93
C LEU A 1 48.17 -15.69 15.41
N THR A 2 47.25 -16.49 14.88
CA THR A 2 47.03 -16.63 13.44
C THR A 2 46.13 -15.49 13.00
N THR A 3 46.71 -14.46 12.42
CA THR A 3 45.96 -13.37 11.78
C THR A 3 45.21 -13.96 10.59
N LEU A 4 43.90 -14.20 10.76
CA LEU A 4 43.01 -14.53 9.66
C LEU A 4 43.10 -13.38 8.66
N ARG A 5 43.78 -13.61 7.55
CA ARG A 5 43.88 -12.67 6.45
C ARG A 5 42.50 -12.60 5.80
N GLU A 6 41.71 -11.61 6.22
CA GLU A 6 40.49 -11.21 5.53
C GLU A 6 40.82 -11.04 4.03
N PRO A 7 40.12 -11.74 3.11
CA PRO A 7 40.40 -11.58 1.69
C PRO A 7 40.19 -10.12 1.28
N PRO A 8 40.99 -9.56 0.35
CA PRO A 8 40.88 -8.16 -0.04
C PRO A 8 39.46 -7.85 -0.50
N MET A 9 38.81 -6.88 0.14
CA MET A 9 37.45 -6.44 -0.20
C MET A 9 37.45 -5.92 -1.64
N LYS A 10 36.88 -6.72 -2.55
CA LYS A 10 36.73 -6.40 -3.97
C LYS A 10 35.86 -5.13 -4.10
N PRO A 11 36.20 -4.16 -4.98
CA PRO A 11 35.46 -2.91 -5.09
C PRO A 11 33.97 -3.17 -5.29
N TRP A 12 33.16 -2.47 -4.50
CA TRP A 12 31.71 -2.66 -4.42
C TRP A 12 31.08 -2.53 -5.80
N SER A 13 30.54 -3.62 -6.35
CA SER A 13 29.63 -3.49 -7.48
C SER A 13 28.29 -2.98 -6.97
N LEU A 14 27.63 -2.11 -7.75
CA LEU A 14 26.29 -1.60 -7.42
C LEU A 14 25.31 -2.74 -7.11
N ILE A 15 25.44 -3.85 -7.85
CA ILE A 15 24.62 -5.06 -7.66
C ILE A 15 24.83 -5.65 -6.26
N ARG A 16 26.07 -5.79 -5.79
CA ARG A 16 26.34 -6.30 -4.43
C ARG A 16 25.90 -5.32 -3.34
N SER A 17 25.90 -4.02 -3.63
CA SER A 17 25.39 -2.99 -2.72
C SER A 17 23.87 -3.04 -2.60
N ILE A 18 23.17 -3.32 -3.71
CA ILE A 18 21.72 -3.53 -3.72
C ILE A 18 21.34 -4.86 -3.05
N GLU A 19 22.06 -5.94 -3.35
CA GLU A 19 21.85 -7.25 -2.70
C GLU A 19 22.11 -7.18 -1.19
N SER A 20 23.21 -6.56 -0.76
CA SER A 20 23.48 -6.35 0.67
C SER A 20 22.45 -5.44 1.33
N TRP A 21 21.96 -4.40 0.65
CA TRP A 21 20.89 -3.55 1.19
C TRP A 21 19.54 -4.29 1.31
N LEU A 22 19.17 -5.09 0.30
CA LEU A 22 17.97 -5.92 0.30
C LEU A 22 18.00 -6.98 1.41
N VAL A 23 19.13 -7.67 1.56
CA VAL A 23 19.28 -8.82 2.46
C VAL A 23 19.67 -8.42 3.89
N LEU A 24 20.56 -7.43 4.08
CA LEU A 24 21.12 -7.09 5.40
C LEU A 24 20.46 -5.89 6.09
N ARG A 25 19.88 -4.94 5.35
CA ARG A 25 19.30 -3.69 5.90
C ARG A 25 17.77 -3.64 5.93
N GLY A 26 17.09 -4.73 5.60
CA GLY A 26 15.64 -4.79 5.59
C GLY A 26 15.00 -4.10 4.38
N GLY A 27 15.70 -4.01 3.24
CA GLY A 27 15.19 -3.43 2.00
C GLY A 27 13.87 -4.07 1.53
N ALA A 28 13.63 -5.35 1.83
CA ALA A 28 12.34 -6.00 1.57
C ALA A 28 11.15 -5.31 2.27
N LYS A 29 11.33 -4.85 3.52
CA LYS A 29 10.29 -4.11 4.25
C LYS A 29 10.05 -2.73 3.63
N PHE A 30 11.11 -2.05 3.21
CA PHE A 30 11.00 -0.77 2.51
C PHE A 30 10.25 -0.93 1.18
N LEU A 31 10.60 -1.95 0.39
CA LEU A 31 9.91 -2.23 -0.87
C LEU A 31 8.42 -2.53 -0.67
N PHE A 32 8.07 -3.24 0.41
CA PHE A 32 6.68 -3.46 0.80
C PHE A 32 5.96 -2.15 1.12
N TRP A 33 6.52 -1.30 1.98
CA TRP A 33 5.90 -0.01 2.30
C TRP A 33 5.81 0.92 1.09
N LEU A 34 6.83 0.91 0.23
CA LEU A 34 6.84 1.67 -1.01
C LEU A 34 5.73 1.20 -1.96
N SER A 35 5.62 -0.11 -2.20
CA SER A 35 4.56 -0.65 -3.06
C SER A 35 3.18 -0.40 -2.46
N TRP A 36 3.04 -0.48 -1.13
CA TRP A 36 1.82 -0.17 -0.40
C TRP A 36 1.38 1.28 -0.61
N VAL A 37 2.28 2.24 -0.41
CA VAL A 37 1.98 3.67 -0.61
C VAL A 37 1.65 3.96 -2.08
N LEU A 38 2.43 3.41 -3.01
CA LEU A 38 2.18 3.58 -4.45
C LEU A 38 0.82 3.01 -4.87
N PHE A 39 0.39 1.90 -4.27
CA PHE A 39 -0.91 1.31 -4.52
C PHE A 39 -2.04 2.27 -4.10
N HIS A 40 -1.99 2.82 -2.89
CA HIS A 40 -3.00 3.77 -2.41
C HIS A 40 -3.02 5.05 -3.23
N LEU A 41 -1.84 5.59 -3.59
CA LEU A 41 -1.73 6.77 -4.44
C LEU A 41 -2.33 6.52 -5.83
N SER A 42 -2.11 5.32 -6.39
CA SER A 42 -2.66 4.95 -7.70
C SER A 42 -4.19 4.86 -7.65
N VAL A 43 -4.75 4.18 -6.64
CA VAL A 43 -6.21 4.07 -6.45
C VAL A 43 -6.83 5.45 -6.20
N PHE A 44 -6.22 6.26 -5.34
CA PHE A 44 -6.68 7.62 -5.06
C PHE A 44 -6.63 8.51 -6.31
N GLY A 45 -5.54 8.46 -7.07
CA GLY A 45 -5.38 9.24 -8.30
C GLY A 45 -6.40 8.85 -9.38
N LEU A 46 -6.59 7.55 -9.61
CA LEU A 46 -7.60 7.04 -10.55
C LEU A 46 -9.01 7.40 -10.10
N GLY A 47 -9.30 7.28 -8.80
CA GLY A 47 -10.55 7.72 -8.20
C GLY A 47 -10.79 9.20 -8.44
N PHE A 48 -9.82 10.05 -8.09
CA PHE A 48 -9.93 11.50 -8.25
C PHE A 48 -10.18 11.91 -9.70
N VAL A 49 -9.43 11.35 -10.66
CA VAL A 49 -9.63 11.62 -12.09
C VAL A 49 -11.01 11.15 -12.54
N SER A 50 -11.45 9.97 -12.12
CA SER A 50 -12.78 9.45 -12.46
C SER A 50 -13.90 10.33 -11.90
N TYR A 51 -13.80 10.76 -10.63
CA TYR A 51 -14.80 11.65 -10.04
C TYR A 51 -14.76 13.07 -10.60
N GLN A 52 -13.59 13.54 -11.08
CA GLN A 52 -13.50 14.86 -11.70
C GLN A 52 -13.96 14.90 -13.15
N LEU A 53 -13.60 13.90 -13.96
CA LEU A 53 -13.84 13.95 -15.40
C LEU A 53 -15.14 13.24 -15.83
N SER A 54 -15.87 12.61 -14.91
CA SER A 54 -17.12 11.92 -15.25
C SER A 54 -18.27 12.90 -15.52
N ASP A 55 -18.80 12.84 -16.74
CA ASP A 55 -19.93 13.67 -17.19
C ASP A 55 -21.25 13.35 -16.47
N ASN A 56 -21.37 12.19 -15.85
CA ASN A 56 -22.60 11.78 -15.15
C ASN A 56 -22.78 12.44 -13.77
N ARG A 57 -21.79 13.23 -13.31
CA ARG A 57 -21.77 13.85 -11.96
C ARG A 57 -21.62 15.37 -12.02
N VAL A 58 -21.93 15.99 -13.16
CA VAL A 58 -21.73 17.42 -13.42
C VAL A 58 -22.51 18.31 -12.44
N ASN A 59 -23.76 17.95 -12.10
CA ASN A 59 -24.54 18.69 -11.09
C ASN A 59 -23.96 18.59 -9.68
N ALA A 60 -23.46 17.43 -9.26
CA ALA A 60 -22.82 17.31 -7.95
C ALA A 60 -21.51 18.12 -7.91
N ARG A 61 -20.75 18.12 -9.01
CA ARG A 61 -19.50 18.89 -9.12
C ARG A 61 -19.74 20.40 -9.17
N SER A 62 -20.83 20.88 -9.76
CA SER A 62 -21.14 22.31 -9.79
C SER A 62 -21.55 22.86 -8.42
N LEU A 63 -22.24 22.06 -7.60
CA LEU A 63 -22.66 22.44 -6.25
C LEU A 63 -21.49 22.41 -5.25
N PHE A 64 -20.69 21.35 -5.30
CA PHE A 64 -19.73 21.04 -4.25
C PHE A 64 -18.27 21.32 -4.63
N GLY A 65 -17.99 21.41 -5.93
CA GLY A 65 -16.66 21.66 -6.46
C GLY A 65 -15.69 20.48 -6.30
N THR A 66 -14.42 20.79 -6.10
CA THR A 66 -13.32 19.80 -6.04
C THR A 66 -13.37 18.90 -4.81
N THR A 67 -14.05 19.33 -3.73
CA THR A 67 -14.20 18.55 -2.50
C THR A 67 -15.07 17.32 -2.67
N TYR A 68 -16.04 17.35 -3.60
CA TYR A 68 -16.84 16.17 -3.95
C TYR A 68 -15.98 15.07 -4.56
N ALA A 69 -15.09 15.43 -5.49
CA ALA A 69 -14.20 14.47 -6.12
C ALA A 69 -13.16 13.90 -5.14
N LEU A 70 -12.67 14.72 -4.21
CA LEU A 70 -11.78 14.28 -3.14
C LEU A 70 -12.47 13.30 -2.18
N SER A 71 -13.69 13.61 -1.73
CA SER A 71 -14.46 12.70 -0.87
C SER A 71 -14.79 11.37 -1.56
N GLY A 72 -15.19 11.43 -2.83
CA GLY A 72 -15.43 10.22 -3.64
C GLY A 72 -14.16 9.37 -3.82
N ALA A 73 -13.01 10.01 -4.06
CA ALA A 73 -11.74 9.32 -4.19
C ALA A 73 -11.32 8.65 -2.87
N THR A 74 -11.47 9.31 -1.72
CA THR A 74 -11.16 8.69 -0.41
C THR A 74 -12.10 7.56 -0.07
N SER A 75 -13.40 7.67 -0.38
CA SER A 75 -14.37 6.59 -0.21
C SER A 75 -14.00 5.36 -1.04
N LEU A 76 -13.54 5.56 -2.28
CA LEU A 76 -13.07 4.47 -3.14
C LEU A 76 -11.87 3.74 -2.53
N VAL A 77 -10.89 4.49 -2.00
CA VAL A 77 -9.73 3.89 -1.30
C VAL A 77 -10.19 3.09 -0.09
N LEU A 78 -11.11 3.60 0.72
CA LEU A 78 -11.66 2.88 1.88
C LEU A 78 -12.35 1.56 1.49
N HIS A 79 -13.13 1.55 0.39
CA HIS A 79 -13.74 0.31 -0.08
C HIS A 79 -12.68 -0.73 -0.47
N VAL A 80 -11.59 -0.29 -1.10
CA VAL A 80 -10.47 -1.16 -1.44
C VAL A 80 -9.80 -1.70 -0.17
N ASP A 81 -9.53 -0.84 0.82
CA ASP A 81 -8.92 -1.23 2.10
C ASP A 81 -9.78 -2.24 2.87
N VAL A 82 -11.11 -2.10 2.84
CA VAL A 82 -12.05 -3.06 3.45
C VAL A 82 -11.98 -4.45 2.80
N ILE A 83 -11.72 -4.54 1.49
CA ILE A 83 -11.52 -5.83 0.82
C ILE A 83 -10.18 -6.43 1.25
N PHE A 84 -9.12 -5.63 1.31
CA PHE A 84 -7.78 -6.08 1.68
C PHE A 84 -7.65 -6.46 3.15
N ILE A 85 -8.37 -5.80 4.07
CA ILE A 85 -8.32 -6.13 5.49
C ILE A 85 -8.99 -7.49 5.81
N LEU A 86 -9.94 -7.91 4.97
CA LEU A 86 -10.65 -9.19 5.10
C LEU A 86 -9.82 -10.37 4.56
N PHE A 87 -9.00 -10.14 3.55
CA PHE A 87 -8.11 -11.13 2.94
C PHE A 87 -7.23 -11.91 3.96
N PRO A 88 -6.54 -11.27 4.92
CA PRO A 88 -5.75 -11.98 5.94
C PRO A 88 -6.59 -12.71 7.01
N VAL A 89 -7.90 -12.49 7.09
CA VAL A 89 -8.80 -13.16 8.05
C VAL A 89 -9.31 -14.49 7.49
N CYS A 90 -9.34 -14.64 6.17
CA CYS A 90 -9.74 -15.85 5.47
C CYS A 90 -8.66 -16.96 5.55
N ARG A 91 -8.61 -17.67 6.69
CA ARG A 91 -7.59 -18.71 6.97
C ARG A 91 -7.48 -19.81 5.88
N ASN A 92 -8.59 -20.20 5.25
CA ASN A 92 -8.58 -21.19 4.16
C ASN A 92 -7.93 -20.65 2.89
N LEU A 93 -8.07 -19.35 2.60
CA LEU A 93 -7.44 -18.69 1.47
C LEU A 93 -5.93 -18.55 1.69
N ILE A 94 -5.49 -18.26 2.92
CA ILE A 94 -4.06 -18.21 3.28
C ILE A 94 -3.42 -19.60 3.11
N SER A 95 -4.08 -20.66 3.57
CA SER A 95 -3.60 -22.03 3.38
C SER A 95 -3.52 -22.41 1.90
N PHE A 96 -4.47 -21.95 1.07
CA PHE A 96 -4.45 -22.15 -0.39
C PHE A 96 -3.34 -21.35 -1.08
N LEU A 97 -3.11 -20.10 -0.69
CA LEU A 97 -2.03 -19.27 -1.24
C LEU A 97 -0.65 -19.82 -0.89
N ARG A 98 -0.47 -20.27 0.36
CA ARG A 98 0.75 -20.94 0.82
C ARG A 98 1.04 -22.21 0.02
N SER A 99 0.03 -23.00 -0.31
CA SER A 99 0.20 -24.24 -1.08
C SER A 99 0.37 -24.00 -2.58
N ARG A 100 -0.23 -22.95 -3.14
CA ARG A 100 -0.24 -22.70 -4.59
C ARG A 100 0.86 -21.77 -5.09
N MET A 101 1.44 -20.93 -4.22
CA MET A 101 2.51 -19.98 -4.56
C MET A 101 3.81 -20.20 -3.73
N PRO A 102 4.48 -21.36 -3.86
CA PRO A 102 5.72 -21.64 -3.11
C PRO A 102 6.89 -20.71 -3.50
N GLY A 103 6.89 -20.12 -4.70
CA GLY A 103 7.92 -19.17 -5.13
C GLY A 103 7.82 -17.77 -4.51
N LEU A 104 6.65 -17.41 -3.94
CA LEU A 104 6.41 -16.09 -3.37
C LEU A 104 6.78 -16.04 -1.87
N ASN A 105 6.92 -17.19 -1.22
CA ASN A 105 7.45 -17.33 0.15
C ASN A 105 8.92 -16.89 0.29
N THR A 106 9.67 -16.86 -0.82
CA THR A 106 11.09 -16.45 -0.84
C THR A 106 11.27 -14.93 -0.96
N ILE A 107 10.24 -14.20 -1.41
CA ILE A 107 10.30 -12.75 -1.69
C ILE A 107 9.40 -11.96 -0.73
N ILE A 108 8.22 -12.49 -0.39
CA ILE A 108 7.29 -11.90 0.56
C ILE A 108 6.91 -12.98 1.59
N PRO A 109 7.41 -12.91 2.84
CA PRO A 109 7.04 -13.86 3.86
C PRO A 109 5.55 -13.68 4.20
N PHE A 110 4.72 -14.58 3.68
CA PHE A 110 3.29 -14.66 4.00
C PHE A 110 3.00 -14.95 5.48
N ASP A 111 4.04 -15.21 6.27
CA ASP A 111 3.97 -15.33 7.72
C ASP A 111 3.66 -13.99 8.43
N GLN A 112 3.68 -12.88 7.69
CA GLN A 112 3.32 -11.57 8.21
C GLN A 112 1.94 -11.07 7.74
N ALA A 113 0.98 -11.97 7.49
CA ALA A 113 -0.40 -11.58 7.16
C ALA A 113 -1.03 -10.64 8.22
N VAL A 114 -0.60 -10.74 9.48
CA VAL A 114 -1.00 -9.83 10.56
C VAL A 114 -0.38 -8.44 10.39
N THR A 115 0.87 -8.31 9.95
CA THR A 115 1.47 -6.98 9.71
C THR A 115 0.87 -6.31 8.48
N PHE A 116 0.41 -7.10 7.50
CA PHE A 116 -0.40 -6.58 6.39
C PHE A 116 -1.74 -6.06 6.89
N HIS A 117 -2.46 -6.82 7.72
CA HIS A 117 -3.70 -6.37 8.36
C HIS A 117 -3.49 -5.09 9.18
N GLU A 118 -2.41 -4.99 9.94
CA GLU A 118 -2.06 -3.79 10.71
C GLU A 118 -1.76 -2.59 9.79
N ALA A 119 -0.98 -2.79 8.73
CA ALA A 119 -0.69 -1.74 7.75
C ALA A 119 -1.97 -1.21 7.05
N THR A 120 -2.89 -2.11 6.70
CA THR A 120 -4.21 -1.75 6.15
C THR A 120 -5.11 -1.08 7.18
N GLY A 121 -5.02 -1.47 8.45
CA GLY A 121 -5.72 -0.77 9.53
C GLY A 121 -5.27 0.69 9.65
N TRP A 122 -3.95 0.93 9.64
CA TRP A 122 -3.40 2.29 9.69
C TRP A 122 -3.77 3.14 8.46
N SER A 123 -3.77 2.57 7.24
CA SER A 123 -4.23 3.29 6.05
C SER A 123 -5.71 3.64 6.14
N MET A 124 -6.54 2.70 6.58
CA MET A 124 -7.99 2.90 6.71
C MET A 124 -8.34 4.00 7.71
N ILE A 125 -7.63 4.09 8.84
CA ILE A 125 -7.81 5.20 9.80
C ILE A 125 -7.43 6.53 9.15
N PHE A 126 -6.29 6.60 8.47
CA PHE A 126 -5.84 7.84 7.81
C PHE A 126 -6.84 8.31 6.74
N PHE A 127 -7.27 7.43 5.83
CA PHE A 127 -8.21 7.78 4.76
C PHE A 127 -9.62 8.05 5.28
N SER A 128 -10.04 7.43 6.39
CA SER A 128 -11.35 7.69 6.99
C SER A 128 -11.42 9.09 7.61
N LEU A 129 -10.36 9.53 8.30
CA LEU A 129 -10.27 10.91 8.79
C LEU A 129 -10.36 11.93 7.65
N ILE A 130 -9.62 11.71 6.56
CA ILE A 130 -9.66 12.60 5.39
C ILE A 130 -11.04 12.60 4.74
N HIS A 131 -11.66 11.43 4.59
CA HIS A 131 -13.00 11.29 4.03
C HIS A 131 -14.06 12.05 4.84
N ILE A 132 -14.01 11.95 6.17
CA ILE A 132 -14.89 12.70 7.08
C ILE A 132 -14.66 14.21 6.90
N VAL A 133 -13.42 14.68 6.94
CA VAL A 133 -13.10 16.11 6.78
C VAL A 133 -13.63 16.68 5.46
N PHE A 134 -13.48 15.95 4.34
CA PHE A 134 -14.03 16.41 3.07
C PHE A 134 -15.56 16.39 3.03
N HIS A 135 -16.20 15.43 3.69
CA HIS A 135 -17.65 15.44 3.86
C HIS A 135 -18.13 16.63 4.69
N GLU A 136 -17.45 16.98 5.77
CA GLU A 136 -17.80 18.14 6.60
C GLU A 136 -17.66 19.45 5.80
N ILE A 137 -16.56 19.63 5.06
CA ILE A 137 -16.37 20.80 4.19
C ILE A 137 -17.46 20.87 3.11
N ASN A 138 -17.92 19.71 2.63
CA ASN A 138 -18.99 19.62 1.66
C ASN A 138 -20.36 19.96 2.26
N PHE A 139 -20.61 19.54 3.49
CA PHE A 139 -21.85 19.78 4.23
C PHE A 139 -22.00 21.23 4.68
N MET A 140 -20.89 21.91 4.94
CA MET A 140 -20.86 23.33 5.30
C MET A 140 -21.12 24.29 4.13
N LYS A 141 -21.15 23.79 2.88
CA LYS A 141 -21.44 24.59 1.67
C LYS A 141 -22.90 24.45 1.29
#